data_AF-A0A410FU62-F1
#
_entry.id   AF-A0A410FU62-F1
#
_cell.length_a   1.000
_cell.length_b   1.000
_cell.length_c   1.000
_cell.angle_alpha   90.00
_cell.angle_beta   90.00
_cell.angle_gamma   90.00
#
_symmetry.space_group_name_H-M   'P 1'
#
loop_
_entity.id
_entity.type
_entity.pdbx_description
1 polymer ?
#
loop_
_entity_poly.entity_id
_entity_poly.type
_entity_poly.pdbx_seq_one_letter_code
_entity_poly.pdbx_strand_id
1 'polypeptide(L)'
;MPMNGLPLLLTLLLLGATGLAQNTGWLSPSADEGQFGDGPEAYAPAGGFAVGLNQVHRYGGFAVVVPGGSEIVGIEVLVRARRSPTRWGALGVELSGDGGMSWTTTGYTTGSLHPTQWRDHTLGRSTDLWGQAWTRGELGDGVFWVRVHAQGYAELDWVAVRVHYREGVTQALAVTPQLIDLGAITLAHYDAGYREVSPAQRITVSSGAPWSLHVAADAATWAYTGSELPPHKPCAHLEWRVSAFGAGVAGPQTSYVGLSTGQQKVAGGTAGTDLWLEVSLRLRVDYDTTVPGTYELRFTYTLTTP
;
A
#
# COMPACT_ATOMS: atom_id res chain seq x y z
N MET A 1 -6.91 -49.14 2.53
CA MET A 1 -7.30 -47.95 1.74
C MET A 1 -8.38 -47.23 2.52
N PRO A 2 -8.35 -45.91 2.73
CA PRO A 2 -7.73 -44.88 1.88
C PRO A 2 -6.63 -44.05 2.57
N MET A 3 -5.60 -43.65 1.81
CA MET A 3 -4.79 -42.47 2.13
C MET A 3 -5.26 -41.37 1.18
N ASN A 4 -5.97 -40.39 1.73
CA ASN A 4 -6.40 -39.21 0.99
C ASN A 4 -5.19 -38.34 0.69
N GLY A 5 -5.03 -38.02 -0.59
CA GLY A 5 -3.93 -37.24 -1.13
C GLY A 5 -3.87 -35.81 -0.60
N LEU A 6 -2.65 -35.32 -0.49
CA LEU A 6 -2.30 -33.96 -0.10
C LEU A 6 -2.98 -32.91 -1.00
N PRO A 7 -3.43 -31.77 -0.45
CA PRO A 7 -3.68 -30.60 -1.26
C PRO A 7 -2.35 -29.97 -1.69
N LEU A 8 -2.28 -29.72 -3.00
CA LEU A 8 -1.30 -28.95 -3.74
C LEU A 8 -1.20 -27.53 -3.16
N LEU A 9 -0.02 -27.11 -2.69
CA LEU A 9 0.22 -25.70 -2.38
C LEU A 9 0.86 -25.03 -3.61
N LEU A 10 0.07 -24.19 -4.26
CA LEU A 10 0.49 -23.33 -5.36
C LEU A 10 1.32 -22.19 -4.79
N THR A 11 2.63 -22.22 -4.99
CA THR A 11 3.51 -21.09 -4.68
C THR A 11 3.43 -20.08 -5.84
N LEU A 12 2.64 -19.03 -5.66
CA LEU A 12 2.68 -17.87 -6.56
C LEU A 12 3.92 -17.04 -6.21
N LEU A 13 4.94 -17.11 -7.07
CA LEU A 13 6.11 -16.23 -7.02
C LEU A 13 5.67 -14.85 -7.54
N LEU A 14 5.30 -13.93 -6.65
CA LEU A 14 5.21 -12.52 -6.99
C LEU A 14 6.63 -11.96 -7.03
N LEU A 15 7.16 -11.76 -8.24
CA LEU A 15 8.36 -10.97 -8.42
C LEU A 15 8.09 -9.56 -7.88
N GLY A 16 8.79 -9.17 -6.82
CA GLY A 16 8.93 -7.77 -6.42
C GLY A 16 9.71 -7.00 -7.48
N ALA A 17 9.06 -6.72 -8.61
CA ALA A 17 9.51 -5.66 -9.49
C ALA A 17 9.22 -4.34 -8.78
N THR A 18 10.24 -3.51 -8.57
CA THR A 18 10.03 -2.07 -8.37
C THR A 18 9.08 -1.61 -9.46
N GLY A 19 7.82 -1.33 -9.10
CA GLY A 19 6.73 -1.19 -10.06
C GLY A 19 7.10 -0.14 -11.09
N LEU A 20 7.17 -0.54 -12.36
CA LEU A 20 7.10 0.42 -13.46
C LEU A 20 5.83 1.25 -13.26
N ALA A 21 5.90 2.55 -13.50
CA ALA A 21 4.71 3.40 -13.39
C ALA A 21 3.60 2.82 -14.29
N GLN A 22 2.50 2.40 -13.66
CA GLN A 22 1.28 1.96 -14.33
C GLN A 22 0.39 3.17 -14.59
N ASN A 23 -0.61 3.03 -15.47
CA ASN A 23 -1.58 4.09 -15.69
C ASN A 23 -2.99 3.54 -15.90
N THR A 24 -3.99 4.38 -15.66
CA THR A 24 -5.42 4.05 -15.76
C THR A 24 -5.95 3.96 -17.19
N GLY A 25 -5.13 4.25 -18.21
CA GLY A 25 -5.63 4.62 -19.53
C GLY A 25 -6.34 5.99 -19.51
N TRP A 26 -6.90 6.38 -20.65
CA TRP A 26 -7.71 7.60 -20.77
C TRP A 26 -9.12 7.35 -20.27
N LEU A 27 -9.54 8.11 -19.26
CA LEU A 27 -10.84 8.05 -18.63
C LEU A 27 -11.67 9.28 -19.06
N SER A 28 -12.90 9.03 -19.49
CA SER A 28 -13.87 10.08 -19.84
C SER A 28 -14.61 10.58 -18.61
N PRO A 29 -15.06 11.84 -18.60
CA PRO A 29 -15.97 12.34 -17.58
C PRO A 29 -17.37 11.75 -17.77
N SER A 30 -18.17 11.82 -16.71
CA SER A 30 -19.60 11.49 -16.71
C SER A 30 -20.47 12.55 -16.02
N ALA A 31 -19.84 13.63 -15.55
CA ALA A 31 -20.49 14.78 -14.97
C ALA A 31 -19.79 16.06 -15.42
N ASP A 32 -20.54 17.15 -15.50
CA ASP A 32 -20.01 18.48 -15.78
C ASP A 32 -20.81 19.58 -15.08
N GLU A 33 -20.18 20.74 -14.96
CA GLU A 33 -20.80 21.97 -14.50
C GLU A 33 -20.11 23.20 -15.13
N GLY A 34 -20.88 24.24 -15.44
CA GLY A 34 -20.33 25.53 -15.85
C GLY A 34 -21.01 26.12 -17.07
N GLN A 35 -20.26 26.86 -17.87
CA GLN A 35 -20.83 27.81 -18.83
C GLN A 35 -20.65 27.46 -20.31
N PHE A 36 -19.90 26.40 -20.64
CA PHE A 36 -19.82 25.94 -22.02
C PHE A 36 -21.20 25.50 -22.51
N GLY A 37 -21.53 25.89 -23.74
CA GLY A 37 -22.68 25.33 -24.46
C GLY A 37 -22.41 23.86 -24.76
N ASP A 38 -23.43 23.02 -24.63
CA ASP A 38 -23.38 21.59 -24.93
C ASP A 38 -22.21 20.86 -24.21
N GLY A 39 -21.93 21.24 -22.95
CA GLY A 39 -20.89 20.66 -22.10
C GLY A 39 -20.76 19.12 -22.16
N PRO A 40 -21.87 18.36 -22.06
CA PRO A 40 -21.85 16.90 -22.14
C PRO A 40 -21.30 16.32 -23.45
N GLU A 41 -21.30 17.08 -24.55
CA GLU A 41 -20.74 16.62 -25.82
C GLU A 41 -19.21 16.44 -25.76
N ALA A 42 -18.53 16.95 -24.72
CA ALA A 42 -17.11 16.72 -24.49
C ALA A 42 -16.78 15.42 -23.71
N TYR A 43 -17.77 14.55 -23.45
CA TYR A 43 -17.53 13.29 -22.72
C TYR A 43 -16.81 12.22 -23.55
N ALA A 44 -16.96 12.26 -24.87
CA ALA A 44 -16.32 11.32 -25.80
C ALA A 44 -16.29 11.93 -27.21
N PRO A 45 -15.35 11.52 -28.08
CA PRO A 45 -15.29 11.99 -29.46
C PRO A 45 -16.41 11.37 -30.31
N ALA A 46 -17.64 11.85 -30.13
CA ALA A 46 -18.87 11.26 -30.66
C ALA A 46 -19.55 12.11 -31.74
N GLY A 47 -18.89 13.17 -32.22
CA GLY A 47 -19.36 14.00 -33.34
C GLY A 47 -20.12 15.27 -32.95
N GLY A 48 -20.43 15.47 -31.67
CA GLY A 48 -20.78 16.76 -31.08
C GLY A 48 -19.55 17.45 -30.45
N PHE A 49 -19.73 18.67 -29.95
CA PHE A 49 -18.66 19.37 -29.22
C PHE A 49 -19.24 20.42 -28.27
N ALA A 50 -18.57 20.59 -27.13
CA ALA A 50 -18.85 21.69 -26.22
C ALA A 50 -18.22 22.99 -26.75
N VAL A 51 -18.86 24.13 -26.51
CA VAL A 51 -18.40 25.44 -26.97
C VAL A 51 -18.15 26.39 -25.80
N GLY A 52 -16.95 26.94 -25.72
CA GLY A 52 -16.58 27.97 -24.76
C GLY A 52 -16.19 29.28 -25.43
N LEU A 53 -16.66 30.41 -24.86
CA LEU A 53 -16.24 31.76 -25.26
C LEU A 53 -15.84 32.61 -24.04
N ASN A 54 -14.55 32.68 -23.71
CA ASN A 54 -14.06 33.37 -22.49
C ASN A 54 -14.78 32.89 -21.22
N GLN A 55 -14.96 31.58 -21.11
CA GLN A 55 -15.80 30.93 -20.11
C GLN A 55 -15.03 29.83 -19.39
N VAL A 56 -15.59 29.40 -18.26
CA VAL A 56 -15.09 28.27 -17.47
C VAL A 56 -16.14 27.17 -17.49
N HIS A 57 -15.66 25.93 -17.60
CA HIS A 57 -16.47 24.74 -17.43
C HIS A 57 -15.63 23.65 -16.74
N ARG A 58 -16.28 22.75 -16.00
CA ARG A 58 -15.61 21.74 -15.19
C ARG A 58 -16.18 20.39 -15.53
N TYR A 59 -15.32 19.39 -15.54
CA TYR A 59 -15.65 18.01 -15.86
C TYR A 59 -15.20 17.10 -14.72
N GLY A 60 -16.02 16.12 -14.38
CA GLY A 60 -15.81 15.20 -13.27
C GLY A 60 -16.43 13.82 -13.55
N GLY A 61 -16.46 12.97 -12.52
CA GLY A 61 -16.99 11.60 -12.64
C GLY A 61 -16.16 10.71 -13.57
N PHE A 62 -14.84 10.84 -13.50
CA PHE A 62 -13.89 10.07 -14.32
C PHE A 62 -13.78 8.59 -13.90
N ALA A 63 -14.42 8.19 -12.78
CA ALA A 63 -14.37 6.84 -12.26
C ALA A 63 -12.94 6.32 -12.10
N VAL A 64 -12.04 7.15 -11.55
CA VAL A 64 -10.63 6.81 -11.38
C VAL A 64 -10.46 5.68 -10.37
N VAL A 65 -9.94 4.54 -10.82
CA VAL A 65 -9.63 3.40 -9.95
C VAL A 65 -8.12 3.16 -9.93
N VAL A 66 -7.54 3.31 -8.74
CA VAL A 66 -6.12 3.02 -8.46
C VAL A 66 -6.06 2.00 -7.31
N PRO A 67 -5.17 0.96 -7.36
CA PRO A 67 -5.02 0.00 -6.27
C PRO A 67 -4.73 0.66 -4.91
N GLY A 68 -5.16 0.00 -3.83
CA GLY A 68 -4.87 0.46 -2.47
C GLY A 68 -3.37 0.46 -2.17
N GLY A 69 -2.90 1.48 -1.45
CA GLY A 69 -1.47 1.64 -1.12
C GLY A 69 -0.63 2.27 -2.23
N SER A 70 -1.15 2.43 -3.45
CA SER A 70 -0.41 3.04 -4.56
C SER A 70 -0.09 4.52 -4.35
N GLU A 71 1.10 4.92 -4.83
CA GLU A 71 1.54 6.30 -4.94
C GLU A 71 1.08 6.87 -6.29
N ILE A 72 0.43 8.04 -6.28
CA ILE A 72 0.16 8.79 -7.51
C ILE A 72 1.43 9.52 -7.91
N VAL A 73 1.91 9.26 -9.12
CA VAL A 73 3.19 9.82 -9.62
C VAL A 73 3.01 10.82 -10.76
N GLY A 74 1.84 10.86 -11.39
CA GLY A 74 1.52 11.87 -12.38
C GLY A 74 0.08 11.85 -12.84
N ILE A 75 -0.40 12.98 -13.34
CA ILE A 75 -1.73 13.13 -13.94
C ILE A 75 -1.55 13.82 -15.28
N GLU A 76 -2.17 13.27 -16.32
CA GLU A 76 -2.26 13.89 -17.63
C GLU A 76 -3.72 14.18 -17.97
N VAL A 77 -3.94 15.33 -18.59
CA VAL A 77 -5.25 15.70 -19.15
C VAL A 77 -5.12 15.77 -20.65
N LEU A 78 -5.94 15.00 -21.36
CA LEU A 78 -6.11 15.11 -22.80
C LEU A 78 -7.29 16.03 -23.08
N VAL A 79 -7.08 17.01 -23.95
CA VAL A 79 -8.18 17.77 -24.57
C VAL A 79 -8.09 17.62 -26.08
N ARG A 80 -9.18 17.17 -26.70
CA ARG A 80 -9.35 17.15 -28.14
C ARG A 80 -10.16 18.35 -28.56
N ALA A 81 -9.51 19.30 -29.20
CA ALA A 81 -10.12 20.62 -29.41
C ALA A 81 -9.72 21.23 -30.75
N ARG A 82 -10.50 22.23 -31.15
CA ARG A 82 -10.19 23.15 -32.25
C ARG A 82 -10.81 24.52 -31.95
N ARG A 83 -10.59 25.49 -32.82
CA ARG A 83 -11.30 26.78 -32.78
C ARG A 83 -12.02 27.02 -34.10
N SER A 84 -12.90 28.02 -34.10
CA SER A 84 -13.51 28.53 -35.34
C SER A 84 -12.44 29.14 -36.27
N PRO A 85 -12.60 29.06 -37.60
CA PRO A 85 -11.63 29.63 -38.55
C PRO A 85 -11.37 31.12 -38.36
N THR A 86 -12.41 31.87 -37.98
CA THR A 86 -12.39 33.35 -37.92
C THR A 86 -12.11 33.91 -36.53
N ARG A 87 -11.99 33.05 -35.50
CA ARG A 87 -11.81 33.47 -34.11
C ARG A 87 -10.57 32.81 -33.52
N TRP A 88 -9.79 33.56 -32.75
CA TRP A 88 -8.73 32.98 -31.94
C TRP A 88 -9.32 32.18 -30.77
N GLY A 89 -8.60 31.15 -30.31
CA GLY A 89 -9.06 30.22 -29.29
C GLY A 89 -7.91 29.41 -28.68
N ALA A 90 -7.94 29.25 -27.35
CA ALA A 90 -7.07 28.37 -26.57
C ALA A 90 -7.83 27.79 -25.38
N LEU A 91 -7.35 26.68 -24.82
CA LEU A 91 -7.86 26.12 -23.57
C LEU A 91 -6.77 26.17 -22.51
N GLY A 92 -7.13 26.64 -21.31
CA GLY A 92 -6.37 26.46 -20.09
C GLY A 92 -6.96 25.30 -19.27
N VAL A 93 -6.13 24.55 -18.57
CA VAL A 93 -6.57 23.44 -17.72
C VAL A 93 -5.98 23.58 -16.32
N GLU A 94 -6.80 23.27 -15.31
CA GLU A 94 -6.44 23.19 -13.89
C GLU A 94 -7.19 22.02 -13.25
N LEU A 95 -6.66 21.50 -12.14
CA LEU A 95 -7.20 20.33 -11.44
C LEU A 95 -7.64 20.69 -10.03
N SER A 96 -8.65 19.99 -9.52
CA SER A 96 -9.08 20.06 -8.12
C SER A 96 -9.23 18.65 -7.55
N GLY A 97 -8.77 18.48 -6.31
CA GLY A 97 -8.92 17.26 -5.52
C GLY A 97 -9.84 17.43 -4.31
N ASP A 98 -10.61 18.52 -4.25
CA ASP A 98 -11.41 18.90 -3.08
C ASP A 98 -12.83 19.35 -3.47
N GLY A 99 -13.37 18.80 -4.56
CA GLY A 99 -14.71 19.12 -5.03
C GLY A 99 -14.82 20.50 -5.68
N GLY A 100 -13.72 21.04 -6.20
CA GLY A 100 -13.67 22.34 -6.86
C GLY A 100 -13.55 23.54 -5.93
N MET A 101 -13.24 23.34 -4.65
CA MET A 101 -13.01 24.42 -3.67
C MET A 101 -11.69 25.14 -3.94
N SER A 102 -10.63 24.38 -4.25
CA SER A 102 -9.33 24.90 -4.67
C SER A 102 -8.88 24.27 -5.99
N TRP A 103 -7.96 24.94 -6.67
CA TRP A 103 -7.49 24.57 -8.00
C TRP A 103 -5.99 24.71 -8.10
N THR A 104 -5.35 23.77 -8.81
CA THR A 104 -3.94 23.90 -9.17
C THR A 104 -3.73 25.14 -10.02
N THR A 105 -2.55 25.78 -9.90
CA THR A 105 -2.21 26.99 -10.65
C THR A 105 -0.94 26.76 -11.49
N THR A 106 -1.01 25.76 -12.37
CA THR A 106 0.14 25.36 -13.21
C THR A 106 0.32 26.24 -14.45
N GLY A 107 -0.73 26.96 -14.85
CA GLY A 107 -0.73 27.77 -16.07
C GLY A 107 -0.75 26.95 -17.36
N TYR A 108 -1.15 25.68 -17.30
CA TYR A 108 -1.17 24.82 -18.48
C TYR A 108 -2.21 25.25 -19.50
N THR A 109 -1.76 25.41 -20.74
CA THR A 109 -2.57 25.82 -21.88
C THR A 109 -2.20 25.03 -23.13
N THR A 110 -3.18 24.81 -24.00
CA THR A 110 -2.98 24.25 -25.34
C THR A 110 -2.20 25.18 -26.27
N GLY A 111 -2.10 26.47 -25.93
CA GLY A 111 -1.77 27.52 -26.90
C GLY A 111 -2.90 27.68 -27.93
N SER A 112 -2.60 28.38 -29.04
CA SER A 112 -3.59 28.60 -30.10
C SER A 112 -4.05 27.27 -30.71
N LEU A 113 -5.35 27.01 -30.66
CA LEU A 113 -5.96 25.84 -31.28
C LEU A 113 -5.95 25.95 -32.82
N HIS A 114 -6.08 24.79 -33.47
CA HIS A 114 -6.17 24.71 -34.92
C HIS A 114 -7.54 25.21 -35.42
N PRO A 115 -7.62 25.98 -36.52
CA PRO A 115 -8.85 26.63 -36.98
C PRO A 115 -9.93 25.71 -37.58
N THR A 116 -9.61 24.46 -37.91
CA THR A 116 -10.55 23.56 -38.63
C THR A 116 -10.41 22.07 -38.31
N GLN A 117 -9.32 21.66 -37.66
CA GLN A 117 -8.99 20.25 -37.47
C GLN A 117 -8.96 19.95 -35.98
N TRP A 118 -9.57 18.85 -35.59
CA TRP A 118 -9.45 18.33 -34.24
C TRP A 118 -8.01 17.92 -33.96
N ARG A 119 -7.46 18.43 -32.85
CA ARG A 119 -6.13 18.08 -32.39
C ARG A 119 -6.20 17.64 -30.93
N ASP A 120 -5.43 16.61 -30.64
CA ASP A 120 -5.24 16.08 -29.31
C ASP A 120 -4.11 16.88 -28.65
N HIS A 121 -4.41 17.47 -27.50
CA HIS A 121 -3.45 18.21 -26.68
C HIS A 121 -3.36 17.54 -25.31
N THR A 122 -2.20 16.97 -24.99
CA THR A 122 -1.94 16.43 -23.66
C THR A 122 -1.25 17.49 -22.80
N LEU A 123 -1.89 17.84 -21.69
CA LEU A 123 -1.35 18.72 -20.66
C LEU A 123 -0.92 17.88 -19.45
N GLY A 124 0.16 18.29 -18.80
CA GLY A 124 0.86 17.46 -17.82
C GLY A 124 1.80 16.43 -18.46
N ARG A 125 2.34 15.54 -17.64
CA ARG A 125 3.24 14.44 -18.03
C ARG A 125 3.04 13.26 -17.09
N SER A 126 3.61 12.10 -17.42
CA SER A 126 3.55 10.89 -16.59
C SER A 126 4.14 11.03 -15.18
N THR A 127 4.92 12.07 -14.93
CA THR A 127 5.53 12.39 -13.63
C THR A 127 5.06 13.73 -13.06
N ASP A 128 4.02 14.32 -13.63
CA ASP A 128 3.57 15.67 -13.28
C ASP A 128 2.39 15.60 -12.32
N LEU A 129 2.58 16.13 -11.12
CA LEU A 129 1.57 16.16 -10.07
C LEU A 129 0.81 17.50 -10.02
N TRP A 130 0.97 18.37 -11.03
CA TRP A 130 0.27 19.63 -11.13
C TRP A 130 0.48 20.56 -9.92
N GLY A 131 1.68 20.52 -9.34
CA GLY A 131 2.10 21.41 -8.26
C GLY A 131 1.64 21.00 -6.85
N GLN A 132 1.00 19.86 -6.67
CA GLN A 132 0.63 19.33 -5.34
C GLN A 132 0.79 17.81 -5.26
N ALA A 133 0.83 17.23 -4.07
CA ALA A 133 0.73 15.78 -3.92
C ALA A 133 -0.75 15.33 -4.08
N TRP A 134 -0.97 14.14 -4.64
CA TRP A 134 -2.31 13.58 -4.82
C TRP A 134 -2.46 12.28 -4.05
N THR A 135 -3.55 12.19 -3.32
CA THR A 135 -4.02 10.97 -2.66
C THR A 135 -5.10 10.31 -3.49
N ARG A 136 -5.33 9.02 -3.26
CA ARG A 136 -6.42 8.29 -3.91
C ARG A 136 -7.80 8.90 -3.60
N GLY A 137 -8.00 9.41 -2.39
CA GLY A 137 -9.28 10.01 -1.99
C GLY A 137 -9.63 11.26 -2.81
N GLU A 138 -8.63 12.05 -3.17
CA GLU A 138 -8.77 13.26 -3.99
C GLU A 138 -9.08 12.96 -5.47
N LEU A 139 -8.88 11.72 -5.92
CA LEU A 139 -9.22 11.25 -7.27
C LEU A 139 -10.62 10.64 -7.38
N GLY A 140 -11.37 10.61 -6.27
CA GLY A 140 -12.71 10.00 -6.22
C GLY A 140 -13.78 10.80 -6.94
N ASP A 141 -14.89 10.12 -7.29
CA ASP A 141 -16.05 10.76 -7.90
C ASP A 141 -16.65 11.83 -6.99
N GLY A 142 -17.07 12.96 -7.57
CA GLY A 142 -17.57 14.15 -6.86
C GLY A 142 -16.48 15.00 -6.20
N VAL A 143 -15.25 14.48 -6.08
CA VAL A 143 -14.11 15.17 -5.47
C VAL A 143 -13.13 15.67 -6.54
N PHE A 144 -12.80 14.81 -7.50
CA PHE A 144 -11.86 15.13 -8.56
C PHE A 144 -12.54 15.87 -9.72
N TRP A 145 -12.01 17.05 -10.06
CA TRP A 145 -12.52 17.87 -11.14
C TRP A 145 -11.39 18.41 -12.04
N VAL A 146 -11.66 18.43 -13.34
CA VAL A 146 -10.86 19.12 -14.35
C VAL A 146 -11.57 20.40 -14.73
N ARG A 147 -10.96 21.57 -14.46
CA ARG A 147 -11.44 22.86 -14.92
C ARG A 147 -10.81 23.21 -16.25
N VAL A 148 -11.66 23.50 -17.22
CA VAL A 148 -11.28 23.98 -18.55
C VAL A 148 -11.71 25.43 -18.68
N HIS A 149 -10.75 26.29 -19.02
CA HIS A 149 -10.97 27.70 -19.28
C HIS A 149 -10.76 28.00 -20.76
N ALA A 150 -11.84 28.36 -21.47
CA ALA A 150 -11.74 28.80 -22.85
C ALA A 150 -11.25 30.25 -22.88
N GLN A 151 -10.15 30.49 -23.59
CA GLN A 151 -9.67 31.83 -23.94
C GLN A 151 -10.03 32.08 -25.40
N GLY A 152 -10.85 33.10 -25.68
CA GLY A 152 -11.45 33.25 -27.00
C GLY A 152 -12.47 32.14 -27.27
N TYR A 153 -12.63 31.76 -28.54
CA TYR A 153 -13.62 30.76 -28.98
C TYR A 153 -12.96 29.39 -29.13
N ALA A 154 -13.40 28.40 -28.36
CA ALA A 154 -12.91 27.04 -28.41
C ALA A 154 -14.06 26.03 -28.55
N GLU A 155 -13.81 25.00 -29.36
CA GLU A 155 -14.67 23.83 -29.52
C GLU A 155 -13.94 22.62 -28.91
N LEU A 156 -14.57 21.92 -27.98
CA LEU A 156 -14.02 20.80 -27.23
C LEU A 156 -14.84 19.54 -27.56
N ASP A 157 -14.20 18.59 -28.24
CA ASP A 157 -14.79 17.30 -28.64
C ASP A 157 -14.60 16.24 -27.54
N TRP A 158 -13.49 16.33 -26.78
CA TRP A 158 -13.26 15.38 -25.70
C TRP A 158 -12.31 15.95 -24.64
N VAL A 159 -12.63 15.72 -23.37
CA VAL A 159 -11.67 15.85 -22.26
C VAL A 159 -11.52 14.49 -21.58
N ALA A 160 -10.29 14.09 -21.28
CA ALA A 160 -10.01 12.85 -20.58
C ALA A 160 -8.83 12.97 -19.63
N VAL A 161 -8.80 12.09 -18.64
CA VAL A 161 -7.73 12.04 -17.64
C VAL A 161 -7.04 10.70 -17.68
N ARG A 162 -5.72 10.70 -17.52
CA ARG A 162 -4.91 9.51 -17.28
C ARG A 162 -4.08 9.72 -16.03
N VAL A 163 -4.24 8.83 -15.06
CA VAL A 163 -3.48 8.86 -13.81
C VAL A 163 -2.39 7.82 -13.87
N HIS A 164 -1.17 8.24 -13.56
CA HIS A 164 0.01 7.39 -13.41
C HIS A 164 0.23 7.10 -11.94
N TYR A 165 0.43 5.84 -11.61
CA TYR A 165 0.65 5.38 -10.25
C TYR A 165 1.76 4.34 -10.19
N ARG A 166 2.38 4.24 -9.03
CA ARG A 166 3.25 3.13 -8.67
C ARG A 166 2.53 2.31 -7.62
N GLU A 167 2.45 1.00 -7.82
CA GLU A 167 1.96 0.10 -6.79
C GLU A 167 2.81 0.29 -5.54
N GLY A 168 2.17 0.70 -4.45
CA GLY A 168 2.84 0.80 -3.17
C GLY A 168 2.77 -0.54 -2.47
N VAL A 169 3.81 -0.84 -1.71
CA VAL A 169 3.83 -2.04 -0.90
C VAL A 169 2.88 -1.85 0.28
N THR A 170 1.79 -2.61 0.32
CA THR A 170 0.88 -2.61 1.47
C THR A 170 1.61 -3.17 2.68
N GLN A 171 1.50 -2.47 3.82
CA GLN A 171 2.08 -2.94 5.06
C GLN A 171 1.40 -4.25 5.48
N ALA A 172 2.17 -5.32 5.62
CA ALA A 172 1.66 -6.63 6.02
C ALA A 172 2.68 -7.38 6.88
N LEU A 173 2.16 -8.12 7.85
CA LEU A 173 2.91 -9.02 8.72
C LEU A 173 2.22 -10.39 8.69
N ALA A 174 2.97 -11.43 8.37
CA ALA A 174 2.54 -12.82 8.46
C ALA A 174 3.50 -13.62 9.33
N VAL A 175 2.97 -14.51 10.17
CA VAL A 175 3.75 -15.37 11.07
C VAL A 175 3.27 -16.80 10.93
N THR A 176 4.19 -17.71 10.59
CA THR A 176 3.89 -19.11 10.32
C THR A 176 4.90 -20.03 11.00
N PRO A 177 4.48 -20.99 11.84
CA PRO A 177 3.13 -21.18 12.35
C PRO A 177 2.76 -20.13 13.41
N GLN A 178 1.46 -19.93 13.64
CA GLN A 178 0.96 -19.07 14.74
C GLN A 178 0.97 -19.78 16.10
N LEU A 179 0.76 -21.10 16.11
CA LEU A 179 0.88 -21.95 17.30
C LEU A 179 2.19 -22.73 17.21
N ILE A 180 2.96 -22.71 18.29
CA ILE A 180 4.22 -23.44 18.39
C ILE A 180 4.07 -24.48 19.48
N ASP A 181 4.12 -25.75 19.09
CA ASP A 181 4.21 -26.83 20.06
C ASP A 181 5.67 -27.05 20.44
N LEU A 182 6.00 -26.74 21.69
CA LEU A 182 7.32 -27.00 22.25
C LEU A 182 7.50 -28.47 22.64
N GLY A 183 6.48 -29.32 22.58
CA GLY A 183 6.52 -30.76 22.88
C GLY A 183 6.83 -31.13 24.34
N ALA A 184 6.91 -32.43 24.62
CA ALA A 184 7.16 -32.97 25.96
C ALA A 184 8.60 -32.81 26.46
N ILE A 185 8.81 -32.19 27.62
CA ILE A 185 10.12 -32.03 28.26
C ILE A 185 10.64 -33.39 28.76
N THR A 186 11.94 -33.63 28.61
CA THR A 186 12.61 -34.91 28.95
C THR A 186 13.79 -34.64 29.88
N LEU A 187 14.34 -35.67 30.52
CA LEU A 187 15.48 -35.52 31.44
C LEU A 187 16.70 -34.86 30.75
N ALA A 188 16.96 -35.19 29.48
CA ALA A 188 18.04 -34.57 28.71
C ALA A 188 17.88 -33.04 28.56
N HIS A 189 16.64 -32.53 28.53
CA HIS A 189 16.41 -31.08 28.51
C HIS A 189 16.70 -30.42 29.86
N TYR A 190 16.48 -31.12 30.98
CA TYR A 190 16.90 -30.65 32.29
C TYR A 190 18.43 -30.62 32.40
N ASP A 191 19.10 -31.67 31.92
CA ASP A 191 20.57 -31.74 31.91
C ASP A 191 21.19 -30.63 31.04
N ALA A 192 20.53 -30.29 29.92
CA ALA A 192 20.93 -29.18 29.06
C ALA A 192 20.53 -27.79 29.62
N GLY A 193 19.58 -27.74 30.56
CA GLY A 193 18.97 -26.51 31.08
C GLY A 193 18.01 -25.82 30.10
N TYR A 194 17.73 -26.41 28.93
CA TYR A 194 16.82 -25.86 27.95
C TYR A 194 16.27 -26.89 26.96
N ARG A 195 15.20 -26.48 26.26
CA ARG A 195 14.71 -27.11 25.04
C ARG A 195 14.63 -26.08 23.92
N GLU A 196 15.16 -26.40 22.74
CA GLU A 196 15.18 -25.50 21.58
C GLU A 196 14.34 -26.04 20.41
N VAL A 197 13.68 -25.13 19.69
CA VAL A 197 13.02 -25.37 18.41
C VAL A 197 13.59 -24.38 17.40
N SER A 198 14.20 -24.88 16.33
CA SER A 198 14.94 -24.05 15.37
C SER A 198 14.83 -24.58 13.93
N PRO A 199 14.30 -23.78 12.98
CA PRO A 199 13.51 -22.57 13.23
C PRO A 199 12.15 -22.94 13.86
N ALA A 200 11.62 -22.07 14.72
CA ALA A 200 10.30 -22.22 15.32
C ALA A 200 9.21 -21.51 14.49
N GLN A 201 9.53 -20.35 13.91
CA GLN A 201 8.61 -19.56 13.08
C GLN A 201 9.33 -18.93 11.90
N ARG A 202 8.59 -18.73 10.81
CA ARG A 202 8.92 -17.78 9.74
C ARG A 202 8.01 -16.57 9.85
N ILE A 203 8.62 -15.40 9.80
CA ILE A 203 7.94 -14.11 9.76
C ILE A 203 8.17 -13.51 8.38
N THR A 204 7.10 -13.06 7.74
CA THR A 204 7.14 -12.33 6.48
C THR A 204 6.62 -10.90 6.70
N VAL A 205 7.36 -9.92 6.19
CA VAL A 205 7.08 -8.50 6.27
C VAL A 205 7.01 -7.92 4.86
N SER A 206 5.95 -7.18 4.57
CA SER A 206 5.87 -6.28 3.43
C SER A 206 5.68 -4.86 3.96
N SER A 207 6.45 -3.89 3.48
CA SER A 207 6.36 -2.50 3.89
C SER A 207 6.79 -1.55 2.77
N GLY A 208 6.00 -0.49 2.52
CA GLY A 208 6.33 0.57 1.56
C GLY A 208 7.31 1.61 2.09
N ALA A 209 7.62 1.56 3.39
CA ALA A 209 8.54 2.47 4.08
C ALA A 209 9.56 1.66 4.90
N PRO A 210 10.63 2.29 5.44
CA PRO A 210 11.45 1.67 6.47
C PRO A 210 10.56 1.12 7.60
N TRP A 211 10.96 0.00 8.20
CA TRP A 211 10.12 -0.69 9.18
C TRP A 211 10.93 -1.17 10.40
N SER A 212 10.21 -1.42 11.48
CA SER A 212 10.73 -2.07 12.69
C SER A 212 9.72 -3.13 13.15
N LEU A 213 10.23 -4.32 13.48
CA LEU A 213 9.46 -5.43 14.02
C LEU A 213 9.81 -5.60 15.50
N HIS A 214 8.78 -5.67 16.33
CA HIS A 214 8.92 -5.84 17.78
C HIS A 214 8.17 -7.08 18.25
N VAL A 215 8.60 -7.66 19.37
CA VAL A 215 7.93 -8.77 20.04
C VAL A 215 7.76 -8.45 21.53
N ALA A 216 6.65 -8.88 22.12
CA ALA A 216 6.40 -8.78 23.55
C ALA A 216 5.55 -9.96 24.04
N ALA A 217 5.78 -10.41 25.28
CA ALA A 217 4.90 -11.35 25.96
C ALA A 217 3.59 -10.65 26.37
N ASP A 218 2.47 -11.37 26.25
CA ASP A 218 1.17 -10.83 26.68
C ASP A 218 1.00 -10.91 28.21
N ALA A 219 1.81 -11.72 28.89
CA ALA A 219 1.80 -11.91 30.34
C ALA A 219 3.22 -12.05 30.90
N ALA A 220 3.41 -11.65 32.16
CA ALA A 220 4.71 -11.76 32.84
C ALA A 220 5.08 -13.21 33.20
N THR A 221 4.11 -14.11 33.29
CA THR A 221 4.29 -15.52 33.63
C THR A 221 3.48 -16.41 32.70
N TRP A 222 3.91 -17.66 32.53
CA TRP A 222 3.18 -18.69 31.80
C TRP A 222 1.88 -19.05 32.53
N ALA A 223 0.81 -19.30 31.78
CA ALA A 223 -0.36 -20.01 32.30
C ALA A 223 0.01 -21.48 32.51
N TYR A 224 -0.39 -22.05 33.64
CA TYR A 224 -0.04 -23.41 34.04
C TYR A 224 -1.29 -24.18 34.46
N THR A 225 -1.38 -25.43 33.99
CA THR A 225 -2.38 -26.40 34.43
C THR A 225 -1.68 -27.71 34.77
N GLY A 226 -1.80 -28.18 36.02
CA GLY A 226 -1.23 -29.44 36.47
C GLY A 226 -1.63 -29.76 37.91
N SER A 227 -1.06 -30.83 38.46
CA SER A 227 -1.36 -31.30 39.84
C SER A 227 -0.57 -30.58 40.92
N GLU A 228 0.56 -29.95 40.57
CA GLU A 228 1.41 -29.21 41.49
C GLU A 228 0.91 -27.77 41.69
N LEU A 229 1.46 -27.06 42.68
CA LEU A 229 1.22 -25.62 42.83
C LEU A 229 1.77 -24.87 41.60
N PRO A 230 1.09 -23.80 41.13
CA PRO A 230 1.57 -23.02 39.99
C PRO A 230 2.99 -22.49 40.22
N PRO A 231 3.97 -22.82 39.35
CA PRO A 231 5.37 -22.47 39.57
C PRO A 231 5.70 -21.01 39.25
N HIS A 232 4.71 -20.22 38.79
CA HIS A 232 4.89 -18.83 38.34
C HIS A 232 6.06 -18.65 37.36
N LYS A 233 6.25 -19.62 36.46
CA LYS A 233 7.33 -19.60 35.46
C LYS A 233 7.32 -18.26 34.70
N PRO A 234 8.41 -17.49 34.69
CA PRO A 234 8.41 -16.17 34.07
C PRO A 234 8.46 -16.27 32.54
N CYS A 235 7.88 -15.28 31.85
CA CYS A 235 7.90 -15.20 30.39
C CYS A 235 9.33 -15.15 29.82
N ALA A 236 10.28 -14.58 30.57
CA ALA A 236 11.69 -14.53 30.21
C ALA A 236 12.37 -15.92 30.10
N HIS A 237 11.73 -16.99 30.59
CA HIS A 237 12.19 -18.37 30.34
C HIS A 237 11.92 -18.82 28.90
N LEU A 238 11.06 -18.12 28.14
CA LEU A 238 11.04 -18.25 26.68
C LEU A 238 12.06 -17.28 26.08
N GLU A 239 13.16 -17.82 25.58
CA GLU A 239 14.16 -17.06 24.85
C GLU A 239 13.89 -17.15 23.35
N TRP A 240 14.18 -16.08 22.63
CA TRP A 240 14.01 -16.01 21.19
C TRP A 240 15.24 -15.39 20.52
N ARG A 241 15.47 -15.74 19.25
CA ARG A 241 16.44 -15.07 18.37
C ARG A 241 16.02 -15.20 16.91
N VAL A 242 16.51 -14.31 16.07
CA VAL A 242 16.49 -14.45 14.61
C VAL A 242 17.64 -15.38 14.19
N SER A 243 17.31 -16.53 13.61
CA SER A 243 18.27 -17.55 13.17
C SER A 243 18.71 -17.40 11.72
N ALA A 244 17.84 -16.85 10.86
CA ALA A 244 18.13 -16.55 9.47
C ALA A 244 17.23 -15.40 8.97
N PHE A 245 17.63 -14.70 7.91
CA PHE A 245 16.87 -13.60 7.34
C PHE A 245 17.24 -13.34 5.87
N GLY A 246 16.29 -12.76 5.13
CA GLY A 246 16.46 -12.38 3.74
C GLY A 246 17.13 -11.02 3.53
N ALA A 247 17.38 -10.69 2.28
CA ALA A 247 17.85 -9.35 1.89
C ALA A 247 16.84 -8.26 2.31
N GLY A 248 17.33 -7.07 2.65
CA GLY A 248 16.49 -5.94 3.09
C GLY A 248 16.19 -5.90 4.59
N VAL A 249 16.51 -6.97 5.33
CA VAL A 249 16.46 -7.00 6.80
C VAL A 249 17.75 -6.41 7.38
N ALA A 250 17.63 -5.57 8.41
CA ALA A 250 18.71 -4.87 9.08
C ALA A 250 18.59 -4.99 10.61
N GLY A 251 19.74 -5.12 11.28
CA GLY A 251 19.84 -5.22 12.74
C GLY A 251 18.97 -6.32 13.38
N PRO A 252 18.99 -7.57 12.91
CA PRO A 252 18.25 -8.66 13.54
C PRO A 252 18.87 -9.04 14.89
N GLN A 253 18.03 -9.41 15.86
CA GLN A 253 18.46 -9.92 17.15
C GLN A 253 18.93 -11.38 17.04
N THR A 254 20.23 -11.61 16.88
CA THR A 254 20.78 -12.95 16.60
C THR A 254 21.20 -13.74 17.85
N SER A 255 21.24 -13.09 19.01
CA SER A 255 21.50 -13.74 20.30
C SER A 255 20.20 -14.01 21.04
N TYR A 256 20.13 -15.13 21.75
CA TYR A 256 18.99 -15.47 22.58
C TYR A 256 18.76 -14.39 23.64
N VAL A 257 17.54 -13.87 23.68
CA VAL A 257 17.08 -12.92 24.69
C VAL A 257 15.77 -13.45 25.25
N GLY A 258 15.63 -13.40 26.58
CA GLY A 258 14.38 -13.75 27.26
C GLY A 258 13.28 -12.77 26.88
N LEU A 259 12.10 -13.30 26.59
CA LEU A 259 10.92 -12.51 26.26
C LEU A 259 10.55 -11.59 27.44
N SER A 260 10.02 -10.41 27.13
CA SER A 260 9.52 -9.47 28.14
C SER A 260 8.13 -8.96 27.76
N THR A 261 7.39 -8.46 28.74
CA THR A 261 6.11 -7.75 28.49
C THR A 261 6.32 -6.38 27.83
N GLY A 262 7.52 -5.81 27.91
CA GLY A 262 7.93 -4.65 27.12
C GLY A 262 8.29 -5.04 25.69
N GLN A 263 8.08 -4.12 24.73
CA GLN A 263 8.46 -4.34 23.33
C GLN A 263 9.98 -4.48 23.19
N GLN A 264 10.41 -5.60 22.62
CA GLN A 264 11.80 -5.86 22.26
C GLN A 264 11.93 -5.85 20.74
N LYS A 265 12.93 -5.15 20.21
CA LYS A 265 13.16 -5.07 18.76
C LYS A 265 13.69 -6.40 18.23
N VAL A 266 12.96 -7.00 17.29
CA VAL A 266 13.34 -8.23 16.57
C VAL A 266 14.29 -7.91 15.43
N ALA A 267 13.90 -6.95 14.58
CA ALA A 267 14.67 -6.48 13.43
C ALA A 267 14.09 -5.16 12.90
N GLY A 268 14.74 -4.56 11.91
CA GLY A 268 14.14 -3.54 11.05
C GLY A 268 14.56 -3.75 9.60
N GLY A 269 14.27 -2.77 8.74
CA GLY A 269 14.70 -2.85 7.35
C GLY A 269 14.24 -1.67 6.51
N THR A 270 14.65 -1.67 5.24
CA THR A 270 14.13 -0.74 4.23
C THR A 270 12.79 -1.25 3.68
N ALA A 271 12.10 -0.41 2.90
CA ALA A 271 10.92 -0.84 2.15
C ALA A 271 11.22 -2.08 1.30
N GLY A 272 10.24 -2.96 1.16
CA GLY A 272 10.34 -4.21 0.41
C GLY A 272 9.12 -5.10 0.61
N THR A 273 8.95 -6.05 -0.31
CA THR A 273 7.91 -7.08 -0.28
C THR A 273 8.49 -8.42 0.12
N ASP A 274 7.72 -9.23 0.85
CA ASP A 274 8.08 -10.60 1.22
C ASP A 274 9.46 -10.74 1.88
N LEU A 275 9.85 -9.71 2.64
CA LEU A 275 11.04 -9.74 3.48
C LEU A 275 10.82 -10.79 4.56
N TRP A 276 11.78 -11.70 4.75
CA TRP A 276 11.57 -12.84 5.64
C TRP A 276 12.62 -12.94 6.73
N LEU A 277 12.19 -13.45 7.89
CA LEU A 277 13.03 -13.81 9.04
C LEU A 277 12.61 -15.18 9.54
N GLU A 278 13.57 -15.97 9.99
CA GLU A 278 13.33 -17.18 10.77
C GLU A 278 13.66 -16.91 12.23
N VAL A 279 12.75 -17.28 13.11
CA VAL A 279 12.89 -17.13 14.56
C VAL A 279 13.03 -18.51 15.17
N SER A 280 14.05 -18.69 16.02
CA SER A 280 14.21 -19.86 16.87
C SER A 280 13.78 -19.52 18.29
N LEU A 281 13.18 -20.49 18.96
CA LEU A 281 12.74 -20.37 20.36
C LEU A 281 13.48 -21.38 21.22
N ARG A 282 13.79 -20.96 22.45
CA ARG A 282 14.42 -21.79 23.46
C ARG A 282 13.69 -21.61 24.78
N LEU A 283 13.14 -22.68 25.31
CA LEU A 283 12.54 -22.72 26.63
C LEU A 283 13.60 -23.11 27.66
N ARG A 284 13.85 -22.27 28.66
CA ARG A 284 14.66 -22.66 29.84
C ARG A 284 13.92 -23.72 30.65
N VAL A 285 14.65 -24.74 31.04
CA VAL A 285 14.14 -25.90 31.78
C VAL A 285 14.95 -26.04 33.06
N ASP A 286 14.25 -26.05 34.19
CA ASP A 286 14.81 -26.18 35.53
C ASP A 286 13.79 -26.81 36.46
N TYR A 287 14.27 -27.44 37.53
CA TYR A 287 13.42 -28.19 38.46
C TYR A 287 12.50 -27.30 39.32
N ASP A 288 12.83 -26.02 39.47
CA ASP A 288 12.08 -25.11 40.34
C ASP A 288 10.83 -24.56 39.64
N THR A 289 10.94 -24.24 38.35
CA THR A 289 9.89 -23.55 37.58
C THR A 289 9.26 -24.40 36.48
N THR A 290 9.78 -25.62 36.24
CA THR A 290 9.31 -26.51 35.16
C THR A 290 8.68 -27.80 35.70
N VAL A 291 7.86 -27.70 36.74
CA VAL A 291 7.15 -28.88 37.29
C VAL A 291 6.20 -29.52 36.26
N PRO A 292 5.82 -30.81 36.41
CA PRO A 292 4.92 -31.49 35.49
C PRO A 292 3.58 -30.75 35.29
N GLY A 293 3.18 -30.56 34.03
CA GLY A 293 1.92 -29.93 33.66
C GLY A 293 1.96 -29.33 32.26
N THR A 294 0.88 -28.65 31.88
CA THR A 294 0.75 -27.94 30.61
C THR A 294 1.01 -26.46 30.82
N TYR A 295 1.78 -25.86 29.92
CA TYR A 295 2.17 -24.45 29.96
C TYR A 295 1.72 -23.75 28.67
N GLU A 296 1.10 -22.58 28.79
CA GLU A 296 0.75 -21.70 27.67
C GLU A 296 1.31 -20.30 27.92
N LEU A 297 1.93 -19.72 26.89
CA LEU A 297 2.33 -18.31 26.87
C LEU A 297 1.98 -17.73 25.51
N ARG A 298 1.31 -16.58 25.54
CA ARG A 298 1.00 -15.79 24.34
C ARG A 298 1.98 -14.63 24.22
N PHE A 299 2.31 -14.29 22.99
CA PHE A 299 3.18 -13.18 22.67
C PHE A 299 2.81 -12.60 21.31
N THR A 300 3.04 -11.30 21.16
CA THR A 300 2.57 -10.50 20.04
C THR A 300 3.75 -9.92 19.27
N TYR A 301 3.74 -10.08 17.95
CA TYR A 301 4.61 -9.31 17.05
C TYR A 301 3.91 -8.04 16.60
N THR A 302 4.61 -6.90 16.66
CA THR A 302 4.12 -5.60 16.19
C THR A 302 5.03 -5.09 15.09
N LEU A 303 4.47 -4.85 13.90
CA LEU A 303 5.17 -4.19 12.80
C LEU A 303 4.83 -2.70 12.83
N THR A 304 5.84 -1.85 12.80
CA THR A 304 5.69 -0.39 12.78
C THR A 304 6.47 0.22 11.62
N THR A 305 5.90 1.24 11.00
CA THR A 305 6.59 2.18 10.13
C THR A 305 6.76 3.50 10.88
N PRO A 306 7.89 4.22 10.70
CA PRO A 306 8.07 5.55 11.25
C PRO A 306 7.08 6.55 10.66
#